data_AF-A6VC93-F1
#
_entry.id   AF-A6VC93-F1
#
_cell.length_a   1.000
_cell.length_b   1.000
_cell.length_c   1.000
_cell.angle_alpha   90.00
_cell.angle_beta   90.00
_cell.angle_gamma   90.00
#
_symmetry.space_group_name_H-M   'P 1'
#
loop_
_entity.id
_entity.type
_entity.pdbx_description
1 polymer ?
#
loop_
_entity_poly.entity_id
_entity_poly.type
_entity_poly.pdbx_seq_one_letter_code
_entity_poly.pdbx_strand_id
1 'polypeptide(L)'
;MSIWRFDENRTDFVLVPPADMEADPEGCYIIQRGDMLMVRDGGHEWPMPERLNIAGVMFDREQFEGTHLLSLREEMERDGRWARAQLQACEQSEIKLPLELPIWVTKRSLDGAVEQTPPNLITRLKRWMRS
;
A
#
# COMPACT_ATOMS: atom_id res chain seq x y z
N MET A 1 -7.60 -18.15 -9.09
CA MET A 1 -7.18 -18.00 -10.50
C MET A 1 -8.04 -16.90 -11.08
N SER A 2 -7.43 -15.80 -11.47
CA SER A 2 -8.10 -14.63 -12.04
C SER A 2 -7.79 -14.61 -13.53
N ILE A 3 -8.78 -14.28 -14.36
CA ILE A 3 -8.63 -14.20 -15.81
C ILE A 3 -9.17 -12.85 -16.24
N TRP A 4 -8.40 -12.12 -17.01
CA TRP A 4 -8.84 -10.89 -17.64
C TRP A 4 -8.83 -11.07 -19.15
N ARG A 5 -9.89 -10.60 -19.81
CA ARG A 5 -10.00 -10.54 -21.28
C ARG A 5 -9.78 -9.12 -21.74
N PHE A 6 -9.03 -8.95 -22.83
CA PHE A 6 -8.93 -7.66 -23.49
C PHE A 6 -10.27 -7.31 -24.16
N ASP A 7 -10.85 -6.18 -23.77
CA ASP A 7 -12.04 -5.60 -24.40
C ASP A 7 -11.60 -4.52 -25.39
N GLU A 8 -11.69 -4.82 -26.68
CA GLU A 8 -11.32 -3.91 -27.76
C GLU A 8 -12.10 -2.59 -27.70
N ASN A 9 -13.36 -2.60 -27.26
CA ASN A 9 -14.20 -1.40 -27.20
C ASN A 9 -13.74 -0.43 -26.11
N ARG A 10 -13.20 -0.98 -25.02
CA ARG A 10 -12.70 -0.20 -23.87
C ARG A 10 -11.20 0.02 -23.91
N THR A 11 -10.52 -0.73 -24.78
CA THR A 11 -9.06 -0.80 -24.86
C THR A 11 -8.44 -1.09 -23.50
N ASP A 12 -9.06 -2.00 -22.75
CA ASP A 12 -8.75 -2.32 -21.36
C ASP A 12 -9.01 -3.80 -21.05
N PHE A 13 -8.45 -4.30 -19.95
CA PHE A 13 -8.64 -5.66 -19.49
C PHE A 13 -9.78 -5.75 -18.47
N VAL A 14 -10.74 -6.65 -18.73
CA VAL A 14 -11.91 -6.88 -17.86
C VAL A 14 -11.85 -8.28 -17.27
N LEU A 15 -12.14 -8.41 -15.98
CA LEU A 15 -12.20 -9.71 -15.31
C LEU A 15 -13.33 -10.56 -15.89
N VAL A 16 -13.03 -11.80 -16.28
CA VAL A 16 -13.98 -12.74 -16.89
C VAL A 16 -13.92 -14.12 -16.22
N PRO A 17 -15.03 -14.89 -16.23
CA PRO A 17 -15.00 -16.28 -15.81
C PRO A 17 -14.20 -17.15 -16.80
N PRO A 18 -13.67 -18.31 -16.35
CA PRO A 18 -12.97 -19.25 -17.22
C PRO A 18 -13.79 -19.77 -18.41
N ALA A 19 -15.12 -19.83 -18.28
CA ALA A 19 -16.00 -20.27 -19.37
C ALA A 19 -15.89 -19.38 -20.62
N ASP A 20 -15.66 -18.08 -20.45
CA ASP A 20 -15.54 -17.14 -21.57
C ASP A 20 -14.23 -17.37 -22.35
N MET A 21 -13.19 -17.79 -21.63
CA MET A 21 -11.89 -18.14 -22.22
C MET A 21 -11.96 -19.41 -23.07
N GLU A 22 -12.76 -20.40 -22.67
CA GLU A 22 -12.98 -21.63 -23.44
C GLU A 22 -13.88 -21.38 -24.65
N ALA A 23 -14.83 -20.45 -24.53
CA ALA A 23 -15.73 -20.06 -25.62
C ALA A 23 -15.02 -19.27 -26.74
N ASP A 24 -13.94 -18.57 -26.40
CA ASP A 24 -13.16 -17.75 -27.32
C ASP A 24 -11.65 -18.01 -27.15
N PRO A 25 -11.12 -19.07 -27.81
CA PRO A 25 -9.73 -19.49 -27.66
C PRO A 25 -8.72 -18.55 -28.35
N GLU A 26 -9.18 -17.72 -29.29
CA GLU A 26 -8.34 -16.78 -30.04
C GLU A 26 -8.21 -15.41 -29.36
N GLY A 27 -9.01 -15.15 -28.34
CA GLY A 27 -8.97 -13.89 -27.60
C GLY A 27 -7.65 -13.65 -26.84
N CYS A 28 -7.40 -12.38 -26.52
CA CYS A 28 -6.29 -11.95 -25.66
C CYS A 28 -6.70 -12.01 -24.19
N TYR A 29 -5.95 -12.77 -23.39
CA TYR A 29 -6.19 -12.95 -21.97
C TYR A 29 -4.94 -12.74 -21.13
N ILE A 30 -5.13 -12.26 -19.90
CA ILE A 30 -4.15 -12.34 -18.82
C ILE A 30 -4.68 -13.34 -17.80
N ILE A 31 -3.83 -14.27 -17.35
CA ILE A 31 -4.20 -15.39 -16.49
C ILE A 31 -3.28 -15.39 -15.27
N GLN A 32 -3.85 -15.26 -14.09
CA GLN A 32 -3.12 -15.37 -12.83
C GLN A 32 -3.19 -16.81 -12.29
N ARG A 33 -2.04 -17.51 -12.35
CA ARG A 33 -1.82 -18.85 -11.81
C ARG A 33 -0.93 -18.75 -10.58
N GLY A 34 -1.53 -18.55 -9.40
CA GLY A 34 -0.78 -18.26 -8.17
C GLY A 34 -0.05 -16.91 -8.30
N ASP A 35 1.27 -16.92 -8.10
CA ASP A 35 2.12 -15.73 -8.20
C ASP A 35 2.58 -15.43 -9.65
N MET A 36 2.21 -16.28 -10.61
CA MET A 36 2.65 -16.17 -11.99
C MET A 36 1.53 -15.65 -12.87
N LEU A 37 1.82 -14.55 -13.58
CA LEU A 37 0.96 -14.00 -14.62
C LEU A 37 1.39 -14.54 -15.98
N MET A 38 0.41 -15.04 -16.72
CA MET A 38 0.56 -15.53 -18.08
C MET A 38 -0.28 -14.67 -19.01
N VAL A 39 0.21 -14.39 -20.20
CA VAL A 39 -0.56 -13.81 -21.30
C VAL A 39 -0.90 -14.93 -22.27
N ARG A 40 -2.15 -14.97 -22.72
CA ARG A 40 -2.59 -15.80 -23.84
C ARG A 40 -3.06 -14.88 -24.97
N ASP A 41 -2.60 -15.10 -26.19
CA ASP A 41 -3.04 -14.37 -27.39
C ASP A 41 -2.99 -15.33 -28.58
N GLY A 42 -4.08 -15.45 -29.35
CA GLY A 42 -4.14 -16.35 -30.51
C GLY A 42 -3.66 -17.78 -30.21
N GLY A 43 -4.11 -18.34 -29.07
CA GLY A 43 -3.72 -19.67 -28.59
C GLY A 43 -2.29 -19.82 -28.04
N HIS A 44 -1.45 -18.79 -28.08
CA HIS A 44 -0.09 -18.84 -27.55
C HIS A 44 -0.05 -18.34 -26.10
N GLU A 45 0.55 -19.11 -25.19
CA GLU A 45 0.75 -18.70 -23.79
C GLU A 45 2.20 -18.39 -23.49
N TRP A 46 2.47 -17.26 -22.82
CA TRP A 46 3.81 -16.91 -22.33
C TRP A 46 3.76 -16.13 -21.01
N PRO A 47 4.86 -16.06 -20.24
CA PRO A 47 4.92 -15.28 -19.02
C PRO A 47 4.74 -13.78 -19.27
N MET A 48 3.95 -13.10 -18.46
CA MET A 48 3.72 -11.67 -18.63
C MET A 48 5.02 -10.87 -18.39
N PRO A 49 5.45 -10.03 -19.35
CA PRO A 49 6.56 -9.09 -19.15
C PRO A 49 6.16 -7.98 -18.17
N GLU A 50 7.14 -7.18 -17.68
CA GLU A 50 6.84 -6.04 -16.80
C GLU A 50 5.88 -5.03 -17.45
N ARG A 51 5.99 -4.85 -18.77
CA ARG A 51 5.12 -3.99 -19.57
C ARG A 51 4.66 -4.74 -20.80
N LEU A 52 3.35 -4.90 -20.94
CA LEU A 52 2.71 -5.57 -22.06
C LEU A 52 2.13 -4.52 -23.00
N ASN A 53 2.35 -4.66 -24.31
CA ASN A 53 1.71 -3.83 -25.33
C ASN A 53 0.66 -4.66 -26.06
N ILE A 54 -0.61 -4.27 -25.98
CA ILE A 54 -1.72 -4.86 -26.74
C ILE A 54 -2.42 -3.73 -27.50
N ALA A 55 -2.57 -3.89 -28.81
CA ALA A 55 -3.21 -2.91 -29.69
C ALA A 55 -2.68 -1.46 -29.54
N GLY A 56 -1.41 -1.29 -29.16
CA GLY A 56 -0.78 0.03 -28.96
C GLY A 56 -0.97 0.61 -27.55
N VAL A 57 -1.65 -0.10 -26.65
CA VAL A 57 -1.81 0.29 -25.24
C VAL A 57 -0.86 -0.49 -24.34
N MET A 58 -0.20 0.24 -23.44
CA MET A 58 0.76 -0.29 -22.49
C MET A 58 0.07 -0.64 -21.18
N PHE A 59 0.26 -1.86 -20.72
CA PHE A 59 -0.24 -2.37 -19.45
C PHE A 59 0.94 -2.79 -18.57
N ASP A 60 0.98 -2.27 -17.35
CA ASP A 60 2.00 -2.63 -16.38
C ASP A 60 1.57 -3.90 -15.63
N ARG A 61 2.54 -4.80 -15.41
CA ARG A 61 2.32 -6.10 -14.76
C ARG A 61 1.72 -5.97 -13.36
N GLU A 62 2.14 -4.95 -12.62
CA GLU A 62 1.65 -4.63 -11.28
C GLU A 62 0.12 -4.46 -11.21
N GLN A 63 -0.52 -4.05 -12.31
CA GLN A 63 -1.97 -3.90 -12.40
C GLN A 63 -2.71 -5.24 -12.23
N PHE A 64 -2.03 -6.36 -12.49
CA PHE A 64 -2.58 -7.72 -12.44
C PHE A 64 -1.95 -8.57 -11.32
N GLU A 65 -0.78 -8.18 -10.79
CA GLU A 65 -0.15 -8.84 -9.64
C GLU A 65 -0.84 -8.51 -8.32
N GLY A 66 -1.57 -7.40 -8.30
CA GLY A 66 -2.22 -6.85 -7.12
C GLY A 66 -3.33 -7.72 -6.56
N THR A 67 -3.04 -8.34 -5.42
CA THR A 67 -4.03 -8.73 -4.40
C THR A 67 -4.66 -7.47 -3.80
N HIS A 68 -5.44 -6.71 -4.57
CA HIS A 68 -6.46 -5.85 -4.00
C HIS A 68 -7.76 -6.65 -4.01
N LEU A 69 -7.84 -7.64 -3.10
CA LEU A 69 -9.09 -8.34 -2.77
C LEU A 69 -10.18 -7.38 -2.28
N LEU A 70 -9.78 -6.14 -1.94
CA LEU A 70 -10.65 -5.05 -1.56
C LEU A 70 -10.37 -3.89 -2.51
N SER A 71 -11.42 -3.40 -3.16
CA SER A 71 -11.41 -2.08 -3.78
C SER A 71 -10.91 -1.03 -2.78
N LEU A 72 -10.36 0.09 -3.27
CA LEU A 72 -9.96 1.22 -2.41
C LEU A 72 -11.06 1.61 -1.40
N ARG A 73 -12.34 1.52 -1.81
CA ARG A 73 -13.50 1.73 -0.93
C ARG A 73 -13.55 0.74 0.23
N GLU A 74 -13.39 -0.55 -0.06
CA GLU A 74 -13.44 -1.62 0.94
C GLU A 74 -12.23 -1.59 1.89
N GLU A 75 -11.06 -1.20 1.38
CA GLU A 75 -9.87 -0.94 2.19
C GLU A 75 -10.11 0.24 3.15
N MET A 76 -10.58 1.38 2.63
CA MET A 76 -10.91 2.55 3.44
C MET A 76 -12.02 2.26 4.46
N GLU A 77 -13.01 1.44 4.12
CA GLU A 77 -14.05 1.01 5.07
C GLU A 77 -13.50 0.12 6.18
N ARG A 78 -12.58 -0.81 5.85
CA ARG A 78 -11.90 -1.64 6.84
C ARG A 78 -11.10 -0.79 7.80
N ASP A 79 -10.35 0.18 7.28
CA ASP A 79 -9.54 1.08 8.08
C ASP A 79 -10.41 2.02 8.94
N GLY A 80 -11.52 2.51 8.38
CA GLY A 80 -12.52 3.27 9.13
C GLY A 80 -13.24 2.47 10.21
N ARG A 81 -13.41 1.14 10.03
CA ARG A 81 -13.90 0.24 11.09
C ARG A 81 -12.84 0.05 12.18
N TRP A 82 -11.57 -0.14 11.80
CA TRP A 82 -10.47 -0.26 12.74
C TRP A 82 -10.32 1.00 13.61
N ALA A 83 -10.35 2.19 13.00
CA ALA A 83 -10.27 3.46 13.72
C ALA A 83 -11.43 3.67 14.72
N ARG A 84 -12.66 3.33 14.33
CA ARG A 84 -13.83 3.40 15.22
C ARG A 84 -13.75 2.43 16.39
N ALA A 85 -13.24 1.22 16.17
CA ALA A 85 -13.03 0.24 17.24
C ALA A 85 -11.99 0.74 18.26
N GLN A 86 -10.92 1.40 17.81
CA GLN A 86 -9.93 2.01 18.70
C GLN A 86 -10.53 3.14 19.56
N LEU A 87 -11.36 3.99 18.96
CA LEU A 87 -12.05 5.06 19.69
C LEU A 87 -13.05 4.51 20.71
N GLN A 88 -13.84 3.50 20.35
CA GLN A 88 -14.79 2.85 21.27
C GLN A 88 -14.08 2.13 22.43
N ALA A 89 -12.94 1.50 22.17
CA ALA A 89 -12.10 0.90 23.21
C ALA A 89 -11.51 1.97 24.16
N CYS A 90 -11.19 3.17 23.66
CA CYS A 90 -10.77 4.30 24.49
C CYS A 90 -11.93 4.92 25.28
N GLU A 91 -13.16 4.93 24.76
CA GLU A 91 -14.33 5.45 25.47
C GLU A 91 -14.82 4.51 26.59
N GLN A 92 -14.69 3.19 26.42
CA GLN A 92 -15.08 2.20 27.43
C GLN A 92 -14.02 1.99 28.52
N SER A 93 -12.76 2.31 28.23
CA SER A 93 -11.76 2.46 29.28
C SER A 93 -11.96 3.83 29.90
N GLU A 94 -12.67 3.88 31.03
CA GLU A 94 -12.66 5.04 31.92
C GLU A 94 -11.20 5.49 32.06
N ILE A 95 -10.90 6.64 31.47
CA ILE A 95 -9.55 7.13 31.26
C ILE A 95 -8.96 7.47 32.64
N LYS A 96 -8.43 6.47 33.35
CA LYS A 96 -7.37 6.68 34.32
C LYS A 96 -6.12 6.94 33.51
N LEU A 97 -5.98 8.17 33.02
CA LEU A 97 -4.65 8.64 32.68
C LEU A 97 -3.81 8.54 33.96
N PRO A 98 -2.70 7.79 33.99
CA PRO A 98 -1.54 8.40 34.60
C PRO A 98 -1.21 9.59 33.69
N LEU A 99 -1.74 10.77 34.02
CA LEU A 99 -1.31 12.04 33.42
C LEU A 99 0.10 12.32 33.94
N GLU A 100 1.05 11.48 33.57
CA GLU A 100 2.45 11.84 33.46
C GLU A 100 2.80 11.78 31.98
N LEU A 101 2.21 12.71 31.24
CA LEU A 101 2.90 13.21 30.06
C LEU A 101 4.22 13.80 30.57
N PRO A 102 5.39 13.40 30.07
CA PRO A 102 6.62 14.14 30.33
C PRO A 102 6.51 15.48 29.58
N ILE A 103 5.83 16.43 30.22
CA ILE A 103 5.79 17.82 29.80
C ILE A 103 7.20 18.36 30.00
N TRP A 104 8.05 18.31 28.96
CA TRP A 104 9.23 19.18 28.91
C TRP A 104 8.78 20.62 28.58
N VAL A 105 7.93 21.18 29.45
CA VAL A 105 7.79 22.62 29.62
C VAL A 105 8.67 22.96 30.81
N THR A 106 9.79 23.61 30.51
CA THR A 106 10.70 24.13 31.50
C THR A 106 9.97 25.16 32.37
N LYS A 107 9.53 24.76 33.57
CA LYS A 107 9.37 25.74 34.63
C LYS A 107 10.77 26.15 35.07
N ARG A 108 11.20 27.34 34.63
CA ARG A 108 12.26 28.07 35.32
C ARG A 108 11.73 28.45 36.70
N SER A 109 12.06 27.64 37.70
CA SER A 109 12.26 28.16 39.05
C SER A 109 13.75 28.48 39.16
N LEU A 110 14.03 29.77 39.04
CA LEU A 110 15.29 30.40 39.40
C LEU A 110 15.49 30.18 40.90
N ASP A 111 16.50 29.40 41.29
CA ASP A 111 17.45 29.72 42.36
C ASP A 111 18.34 28.51 42.70
N GLY A 112 19.64 28.77 42.76
CA GLY A 112 20.63 27.88 43.39
C GLY A 112 21.54 27.12 42.42
N ALA A 113 22.70 27.71 42.18
CA ALA A 113 23.88 27.19 41.49
C ALA A 113 24.19 25.69 41.70
N VAL A 114 24.71 25.03 40.66
CA VAL A 114 26.13 24.60 40.54
C VAL A 114 26.34 23.98 39.15
N GLU A 115 27.47 24.35 38.55
CA GLU A 115 27.98 23.97 37.23
C GLU A 115 28.05 22.46 37.00
N GLN A 116 27.71 22.05 35.77
CA GLN A 116 28.49 21.08 34.98
C GLN A 116 28.04 21.18 33.52
N THR A 117 28.89 21.78 32.68
CA THR A 117 28.62 22.04 31.26
C THR A 117 29.05 20.84 30.40
N PRO A 118 28.14 20.08 29.76
CA PRO A 118 28.51 19.21 28.66
C PRO A 118 28.52 20.02 27.33
N PRO A 119 29.40 19.64 26.38
CA PRO A 119 29.68 20.44 25.19
C PRO A 119 28.46 20.59 24.28
N ASN A 120 28.28 21.84 23.82
CA ASN A 120 27.16 22.35 23.04
C ASN A 120 26.79 21.45 21.84
N LEU A 121 25.52 21.01 21.82
CA LEU A 121 24.88 20.17 20.80
C LEU A 121 25.11 20.67 19.36
N ILE A 122 25.27 21.98 19.18
CA ILE A 122 25.52 22.64 17.89
C ILE A 122 26.84 22.17 17.26
N THR A 123 27.86 21.89 18.07
CA THR A 123 29.15 21.40 17.61
C THR A 123 29.07 19.94 17.14
N ARG A 124 28.20 19.14 17.77
CA ARG A 124 27.92 17.76 17.33
C ARG A 124 27.16 17.72 16.01
N LEU A 125 26.17 18.60 15.85
CA LEU A 125 25.39 18.71 14.61
C LEU A 125 26.24 19.17 13.40
N LYS A 126 27.14 20.14 13.60
CA LYS A 126 28.03 20.60 12.51
C LYS A 126 29.03 19.55 12.04
N ARG A 127 29.39 18.57 12.88
CA ARG A 127 30.31 17.47 12.51
C ARG A 127 29.62 16.43 11.62
N TRP A 128 28.32 16.21 11.81
CA TRP A 128 27.55 15.25 11.02
C TRP A 128 27.26 15.71 9.59
N MET A 129 27.09 17.02 9.37
CA MET A 129 26.79 17.57 8.04
C MET A 129 28.02 17.68 7.11
N ARG A 130 29.21 17.23 7.53
CA ARG A 130 30.44 17.30 6.73
C ARG A 130 31.00 15.93 6.31
N SER A 131 30.23 14.86 6.46
CA SER A 131 30.55 13.54 5.90
C SER A 131 29.82 13.30 4.59
#